data_AF-A0A7S2X823-F1
#
_entry.id   AF-A0A7S2X823-F1
#
_cell.length_a   1.000
_cell.length_b   1.000
_cell.length_c   1.000
_cell.angle_alpha   90.00
_cell.angle_beta   90.00
_cell.angle_gamma   90.00
#
_symmetry.space_group_name_H-M   'P 1'
#
loop_
_entity.id
_entity.type
_entity.pdbx_description
1 polymer ?
#
loop_
_entity_poly.entity_id
_entity_poly.type
_entity_poly.pdbx_seq_one_letter_code
_entity_poly.pdbx_strand_id
1 'polypeptide(L)'
;GQQTTAKAPQVRYHDMLLLALAFAGCTAIEFLGKSGDCGSYDVAKENTDTLNQMLGKLSPFDTLDFPNDTYCLAGGVTASGLENVVIRFNGTVRFSDETGEWPKNGDGKRIPAMYFEKFRNVTFTSDGKGLLDGNGHKWYGLAQYAYFGENRPKLFEIYNSSDILVENLILKNSPYWTFWAHNISGLEVRYTDIFAAVDDK
;
A
#
# COMPACT_ATOMS: atom_id res chain seq x y z
N GLY A 1 11.58 -46.96 50.05
CA GLY A 1 11.57 -45.89 49.05
C GLY A 1 10.13 -45.49 48.79
N GLN A 2 9.77 -44.25 49.09
CA GLN A 2 8.45 -43.69 48.76
C GLN A 2 8.50 -43.14 47.34
N GLN A 3 7.61 -43.60 46.46
CA GLN A 3 7.38 -42.97 45.15
C GLN A 3 6.26 -41.93 45.32
N THR A 4 6.60 -40.67 45.14
CA THR A 4 5.68 -39.54 45.03
C THR A 4 5.18 -39.46 43.59
N THR A 5 3.90 -39.74 43.34
CA THR A 5 3.26 -39.46 42.05
C THR A 5 2.87 -37.98 42.01
N ALA A 6 3.58 -37.18 41.20
CA ALA A 6 3.22 -35.80 40.94
C ALA A 6 1.90 -35.73 40.13
N LYS A 7 0.94 -34.97 40.65
CA LYS A 7 -0.35 -34.70 40.00
C LYS A 7 -0.14 -33.62 38.93
N ALA A 8 -0.43 -33.92 37.67
CA ALA A 8 -0.36 -32.96 36.57
C ALA A 8 -1.30 -31.76 36.83
N PRO A 9 -0.90 -30.53 36.48
CA PRO A 9 -1.72 -29.34 36.71
C PRO A 9 -2.96 -29.38 35.81
N GLN A 10 -4.13 -29.38 36.44
CA GLN A 10 -5.42 -29.20 35.76
C GLN A 10 -5.53 -27.75 35.33
N VAL A 11 -5.29 -27.49 34.05
CA VAL A 11 -5.56 -26.19 33.42
C VAL A 11 -7.07 -25.96 33.49
N ARG A 12 -7.49 -24.93 34.23
CA ARG A 12 -8.91 -24.60 34.41
C ARG A 12 -9.44 -24.03 33.09
N TYR A 13 -10.39 -24.73 32.49
CA TYR A 13 -11.09 -24.36 31.24
C TYR A 13 -11.68 -22.94 31.19
N HIS A 14 -11.77 -22.23 32.32
CA HIS A 14 -12.20 -20.82 32.35
C HIS A 14 -11.14 -19.85 31.80
N ASP A 15 -9.86 -20.19 31.84
CA ASP A 15 -8.78 -19.29 31.40
C ASP A 15 -8.48 -19.40 29.89
N MET A 16 -9.05 -20.38 29.18
CA MET A 16 -9.02 -20.46 27.71
C MET A 16 -10.18 -19.72 27.03
N LEU A 17 -11.11 -19.15 27.80
CA LEU A 17 -12.27 -18.46 27.24
C LEU A 17 -12.11 -16.93 27.12
N LEU A 18 -10.96 -16.38 27.55
CA LEU A 18 -10.65 -14.94 27.48
C LEU A 18 -9.75 -14.55 26.29
N LEU A 19 -9.41 -15.49 25.41
CA LEU A 19 -8.73 -15.23 24.14
C LEU A 19 -9.63 -15.56 22.93
N ALA A 20 -10.93 -15.30 23.07
CA ALA A 20 -11.92 -15.46 22.01
C ALA A 20 -12.91 -14.27 21.96
N LEU A 21 -12.44 -13.07 22.29
CA LEU A 21 -13.22 -11.83 22.21
C LEU A 21 -12.46 -10.78 21.40
N ALA A 22 -12.50 -10.94 20.07
CA ALA A 22 -12.63 -9.88 19.05
C ALA A 22 -12.18 -10.37 17.64
N PHE A 23 -12.83 -11.40 17.09
CA PHE A 23 -12.81 -11.65 15.62
C PHE A 23 -14.20 -11.48 15.02
N ALA A 24 -15.01 -10.59 15.60
CA ALA A 24 -16.28 -10.16 15.05
C ALA A 24 -16.07 -8.77 14.44
N GLY A 25 -15.56 -8.70 13.21
CA GLY A 25 -15.47 -7.42 12.49
C GLY A 25 -14.47 -7.33 11.34
N CYS A 26 -13.51 -8.25 11.18
CA CYS A 26 -12.54 -8.17 10.09
C CYS A 26 -13.17 -8.68 8.79
N THR A 27 -13.67 -7.78 7.94
CA THR A 27 -14.10 -8.12 6.59
C THR A 27 -12.90 -7.97 5.67
N ALA A 28 -12.49 -9.08 5.03
CA ALA A 28 -11.59 -9.02 3.89
C ALA A 28 -12.41 -8.58 2.67
N ILE A 29 -12.04 -7.44 2.08
CA ILE A 29 -12.68 -6.83 0.93
C ILE A 29 -11.67 -6.94 -0.21
N GLU A 30 -12.00 -7.71 -1.25
CA GLU A 30 -11.15 -7.82 -2.43
C GLU A 30 -11.24 -6.56 -3.29
N PHE A 31 -10.11 -6.10 -3.82
CA PHE A 31 -10.04 -5.02 -4.78
C PHE A 31 -10.76 -5.39 -6.08
N LEU A 32 -11.71 -4.55 -6.49
CA LEU A 32 -12.61 -4.80 -7.62
C LEU A 32 -12.12 -4.21 -8.95
N GLY A 33 -10.82 -3.94 -9.07
CA GLY A 33 -10.23 -3.44 -10.32
C GLY A 33 -10.18 -4.50 -11.43
N LYS A 34 -10.03 -4.05 -12.66
CA LYS A 34 -9.72 -4.88 -13.83
C LYS A 34 -8.23 -5.20 -13.83
N SER A 35 -7.87 -6.48 -13.91
CA SER A 35 -6.48 -6.91 -13.97
C SER A 35 -5.92 -7.03 -15.40
N GLY A 36 -4.60 -7.02 -15.52
CA GLY A 36 -3.83 -7.36 -16.73
C GLY A 36 -3.52 -6.22 -17.70
N ASP A 37 -4.51 -5.41 -18.09
CA ASP A 37 -4.32 -4.39 -19.14
C ASP A 37 -3.61 -3.12 -18.64
N CYS A 38 -2.27 -3.14 -18.64
CA CYS A 38 -1.43 -1.99 -18.32
C CYS A 38 -1.09 -1.10 -19.52
N GLY A 39 -1.58 -1.43 -20.72
CA GLY A 39 -1.39 -0.61 -21.92
C GLY A 39 -2.47 0.46 -22.08
N SER A 40 -3.62 0.29 -21.43
CA SER A 40 -4.74 1.21 -21.50
C SER A 40 -4.76 2.19 -20.33
N TYR A 41 -4.61 3.48 -20.63
CA TYR A 41 -4.78 4.54 -19.62
C TYR A 41 -6.21 4.59 -19.06
N ASP A 42 -7.22 4.31 -19.89
CA ASP A 42 -8.62 4.33 -19.47
C ASP A 42 -8.90 3.25 -18.41
N VAL A 43 -8.34 2.05 -18.59
CA VAL A 43 -8.41 0.98 -17.58
C VAL A 43 -7.66 1.39 -16.32
N ALA A 44 -6.47 1.98 -16.46
CA ALA A 44 -5.68 2.44 -15.33
C ALA A 44 -6.41 3.53 -14.52
N LYS A 45 -7.12 4.42 -15.21
CA LYS A 45 -7.96 5.46 -14.59
C LYS A 45 -9.17 4.87 -13.88
N GLU A 46 -9.89 3.95 -14.53
CA GLU A 46 -11.06 3.26 -13.94
C GLU A 46 -10.68 2.50 -12.66
N ASN A 47 -9.53 1.82 -12.67
CA ASN A 47 -9.00 1.15 -11.49
C ASN A 47 -8.62 2.12 -10.37
N THR A 48 -7.97 3.25 -10.68
CA THR A 48 -7.70 4.31 -9.69
C THR A 48 -9.00 4.83 -9.08
N ASP A 49 -9.99 5.14 -9.91
CA ASP A 49 -11.29 5.65 -9.45
C ASP A 49 -11.99 4.63 -8.54
N THR A 50 -11.94 3.35 -8.91
CA THR A 50 -12.47 2.23 -8.11
C THR A 50 -11.75 2.13 -6.77
N LEU A 51 -10.41 2.18 -6.76
CA LEU A 51 -9.61 2.09 -5.55
C LEU A 51 -9.89 3.25 -4.59
N ASN A 52 -9.95 4.49 -5.10
CA ASN A 52 -10.27 5.66 -4.29
C ASN A 52 -11.67 5.57 -3.65
N GLN A 53 -12.66 5.06 -4.39
CA GLN A 53 -14.00 4.82 -3.85
C GLN A 53 -14.02 3.73 -2.77
N MET A 54 -13.25 2.66 -2.96
CA MET A 54 -13.15 1.58 -1.98
C MET A 54 -12.46 2.06 -0.70
N LEU A 55 -11.31 2.73 -0.83
CA LEU A 55 -10.60 3.31 0.30
C LEU A 55 -11.48 4.26 1.11
N GLY A 56 -12.30 5.10 0.45
CA GLY A 56 -13.23 6.00 1.13
C GLY A 56 -14.40 5.31 1.87
N LYS A 57 -14.56 3.99 1.73
CA LYS A 57 -15.60 3.18 2.38
C LYS A 57 -15.06 2.23 3.45
N LEU A 58 -13.74 2.09 3.58
CA LEU A 58 -13.15 1.20 4.57
C LEU A 58 -13.51 1.69 5.98
N SER A 59 -13.92 0.74 6.81
CA SER A 59 -14.21 0.93 8.23
C SER A 59 -13.05 0.38 9.07
N PRO A 60 -12.92 0.81 10.34
CA PRO A 60 -11.95 0.20 11.23
C PRO A 60 -12.06 -1.33 11.27
N PHE A 61 -10.90 -1.98 11.24
CA PHE A 61 -10.69 -3.43 11.19
C PHE A 61 -10.95 -4.10 9.82
N ASP A 62 -11.31 -3.34 8.79
CA ASP A 62 -11.35 -3.86 7.42
C ASP A 62 -9.94 -4.18 6.91
N THR A 63 -9.90 -5.19 6.04
CA THR A 63 -8.74 -5.46 5.20
C THR A 63 -9.11 -5.27 3.74
N LEU A 64 -8.40 -4.41 3.03
CA LEU A 64 -8.48 -4.32 1.57
C LEU A 64 -7.40 -5.22 0.96
N ASP A 65 -7.82 -6.27 0.28
CA ASP A 65 -6.94 -7.26 -0.34
C ASP A 65 -6.85 -7.02 -1.85
N PHE A 66 -5.64 -6.79 -2.36
CA PHE A 66 -5.34 -6.92 -3.78
C PHE A 66 -4.95 -8.37 -4.04
N PRO A 67 -5.75 -9.13 -4.81
CA PRO A 67 -5.40 -10.50 -5.19
C PRO A 67 -4.05 -10.60 -5.91
N ASN A 68 -3.52 -11.82 -6.01
CA ASN A 68 -2.29 -12.10 -6.74
C ASN A 68 -2.51 -12.02 -8.26
N ASP A 69 -2.71 -10.80 -8.75
CA ASP A 69 -2.85 -10.42 -10.14
C ASP A 69 -2.18 -9.05 -10.37
N THR A 70 -2.14 -8.56 -11.61
CA THR A 70 -1.58 -7.24 -11.94
C THR A 70 -2.70 -6.24 -12.14
N TYR A 71 -2.70 -5.17 -11.35
CA TYR A 71 -3.65 -4.06 -11.45
C TYR A 71 -2.91 -2.79 -11.83
N CYS A 72 -3.36 -2.15 -12.90
CA CYS A 72 -2.72 -0.98 -13.45
C CYS A 72 -3.49 0.26 -12.99
N LEU A 73 -2.79 1.30 -12.53
CA LEU A 73 -3.38 2.51 -11.94
C LEU A 73 -2.82 3.77 -12.62
N ALA A 74 -3.63 4.80 -12.81
CA ALA A 74 -3.18 6.05 -13.45
C ALA A 74 -2.19 6.88 -12.60
N GLY A 75 -2.10 6.61 -11.29
CA GLY A 75 -1.55 7.52 -10.27
C GLY A 75 -2.67 8.25 -9.54
N GLY A 76 -2.36 9.08 -8.55
CA GLY A 76 -3.40 9.82 -7.81
C GLY A 76 -4.33 8.95 -6.97
N VAL A 77 -3.82 7.84 -6.43
CA VAL A 77 -4.52 7.09 -5.38
C VAL A 77 -4.46 7.93 -4.11
N THR A 78 -5.61 8.29 -3.55
CA THR A 78 -5.71 9.17 -2.39
C THR A 78 -6.69 8.65 -1.37
N ALA A 79 -6.31 8.68 -0.10
CA ALA A 79 -7.24 8.46 1.00
C ALA A 79 -6.84 9.25 2.24
N SER A 80 -7.82 9.59 3.07
CA SER A 80 -7.63 10.39 4.27
C SER A 80 -8.42 9.79 5.43
N GLY A 81 -7.86 9.83 6.64
CA GLY A 81 -8.61 9.52 7.86
C GLY A 81 -8.91 8.03 8.11
N LEU A 82 -8.17 7.10 7.49
CA LEU A 82 -8.34 5.67 7.78
C LEU A 82 -7.73 5.31 9.13
N GLU A 83 -8.46 4.51 9.91
CA GLU A 83 -8.03 4.06 11.23
C GLU A 83 -8.19 2.54 11.39
N ASN A 84 -7.18 1.84 11.90
CA ASN A 84 -7.21 0.39 12.16
C ASN A 84 -7.47 -0.46 10.90
N VAL A 85 -6.91 -0.09 9.75
CA VAL A 85 -7.13 -0.78 8.47
C VAL A 85 -5.86 -1.51 8.02
N VAL A 86 -6.04 -2.65 7.35
CA VAL A 86 -4.97 -3.34 6.62
C VAL A 86 -5.19 -3.17 5.12
N ILE A 87 -4.14 -2.80 4.39
CA ILE A 87 -4.13 -2.77 2.93
C ILE A 87 -3.06 -3.78 2.48
N ARG A 88 -3.51 -4.90 1.89
CA ARG A 88 -2.65 -6.02 1.55
C ARG A 88 -2.48 -6.13 0.04
N PHE A 89 -1.25 -6.03 -0.43
CA PHE A 89 -0.86 -6.17 -1.83
C PHE A 89 -0.30 -7.57 -2.09
N ASN A 90 -1.15 -8.54 -2.45
CA ASN A 90 -0.66 -9.89 -2.78
C ASN A 90 -0.19 -10.00 -4.24
N GLY A 91 -0.61 -9.09 -5.11
CA GLY A 91 -0.21 -9.03 -6.52
C GLY A 91 0.71 -7.86 -6.85
N THR A 92 0.59 -7.37 -8.09
CA THR A 92 1.32 -6.22 -8.61
C THR A 92 0.37 -5.04 -8.79
N VAL A 93 0.72 -3.89 -8.23
CA VAL A 93 0.16 -2.59 -8.60
C VAL A 93 1.18 -1.89 -9.47
N ARG A 94 0.83 -1.64 -10.74
CA ARG A 94 1.69 -0.92 -11.69
C ARG A 94 1.08 0.43 -12.04
N PHE A 95 1.87 1.49 -11.97
CA PHE A 95 1.40 2.82 -12.37
C PHE A 95 1.58 3.06 -13.89
N SER A 96 0.69 3.87 -14.45
CA SER A 96 0.76 4.31 -15.85
C SER A 96 2.05 5.09 -16.10
N ASP A 97 2.65 4.92 -17.28
CA ASP A 97 3.77 5.76 -17.71
C ASP A 97 3.31 6.89 -18.66
N GLU A 98 1.99 7.08 -18.85
CA GLU A 98 1.42 8.16 -19.66
C GLU A 98 1.61 9.51 -18.99
N THR A 99 2.82 10.06 -19.15
CA THR A 99 3.22 11.31 -18.52
C THR A 99 2.35 12.50 -18.95
N GLY A 100 1.71 12.48 -20.12
CA GLY A 100 0.79 13.55 -20.52
C GLY A 100 -0.46 13.62 -19.63
N GLU A 101 -0.99 12.45 -19.31
CA GLU A 101 -2.27 12.25 -18.63
C GLU A 101 -2.14 12.18 -17.09
N TRP A 102 -0.92 12.05 -16.57
CA TRP A 102 -0.68 11.89 -15.13
C TRP A 102 -1.45 12.91 -14.29
N PRO A 103 -2.18 12.49 -13.22
CA PRO A 103 -3.00 13.37 -12.41
C PRO A 103 -2.25 14.58 -11.83
N LYS A 104 -2.91 15.73 -11.81
CA LYS A 104 -2.37 17.00 -11.31
C LYS A 104 -3.28 17.63 -10.26
N ASN A 105 -2.70 18.41 -9.35
CA ASN A 105 -3.46 19.24 -8.43
C ASN A 105 -3.94 20.53 -9.14
N GLY A 106 -4.65 21.40 -8.41
CA GLY A 106 -5.17 22.66 -8.93
C GLY A 106 -4.10 23.63 -9.45
N ASP A 107 -2.85 23.48 -9.01
CA ASP A 107 -1.71 24.29 -9.46
C ASP A 107 -1.01 23.69 -10.68
N GLY A 108 -1.53 22.60 -11.25
CA GLY A 108 -0.94 21.89 -12.39
C GLY A 108 0.28 21.04 -12.03
N LYS A 109 0.62 20.89 -10.74
CA LYS A 109 1.69 19.99 -10.28
C LYS A 109 1.20 18.56 -10.25
N ARG A 110 2.07 17.63 -10.66
CA ARG A 110 1.77 16.20 -10.66
C ARG A 110 1.68 15.71 -9.22
N ILE A 111 0.60 15.00 -8.91
CA ILE A 111 0.39 14.43 -7.57
C ILE A 111 1.09 13.07 -7.45
N PRO A 112 1.38 12.59 -6.22
CA PRO A 112 1.96 11.27 -6.00
C PRO A 112 1.14 10.15 -6.64
N ALA A 113 1.79 9.02 -6.90
CA ALA A 113 1.12 7.80 -7.36
C ALA A 113 0.15 7.30 -6.28
N MET A 114 0.60 7.31 -5.02
CA MET A 114 -0.22 7.14 -3.82
C MET A 114 0.08 8.25 -2.81
N TYR A 115 -0.96 8.87 -2.28
CA TYR A 115 -0.91 9.86 -1.21
C TYR A 115 -1.93 9.54 -0.13
N PHE A 116 -1.46 9.35 1.09
CA PHE A 116 -2.31 9.06 2.24
C PHE A 116 -2.07 10.08 3.35
N GLU A 117 -3.14 10.50 4.02
CA GLU A 117 -3.02 11.45 5.13
C GLU A 117 -3.94 11.12 6.30
N LYS A 118 -3.54 11.56 7.50
CA LYS A 118 -4.36 11.42 8.72
C LYS A 118 -4.71 9.95 9.04
N PHE A 119 -3.82 9.03 8.73
CA PHE A 119 -3.99 7.62 9.04
C PHE A 119 -3.59 7.32 10.49
N ARG A 120 -4.23 6.34 11.11
CA ARG A 120 -3.92 5.85 12.45
C ARG A 120 -3.94 4.33 12.51
N ASN A 121 -2.86 3.70 12.95
CA ASN A 121 -2.80 2.24 13.06
C ASN A 121 -3.17 1.56 11.72
N VAL A 122 -2.45 1.92 10.64
CA VAL A 122 -2.68 1.38 9.30
C VAL A 122 -1.48 0.56 8.87
N THR A 123 -1.75 -0.64 8.37
CA THR A 123 -0.72 -1.56 7.87
C THR A 123 -0.81 -1.71 6.37
N PHE A 124 0.30 -1.46 5.66
CA PHE A 124 0.49 -1.81 4.26
C PHE A 124 1.36 -3.07 4.20
N THR A 125 0.84 -4.16 3.66
CA THR A 125 1.51 -5.47 3.75
C THR A 125 1.30 -6.36 2.53
N SER A 126 1.82 -7.57 2.58
CA SER A 126 1.60 -8.69 1.66
C SER A 126 1.76 -10.00 2.43
N ASP A 127 1.05 -11.05 2.02
CA ASP A 127 1.28 -12.41 2.54
C ASP A 127 2.61 -13.00 2.01
N GLY A 128 3.15 -12.42 0.93
CA GLY A 128 4.43 -12.79 0.33
C GLY A 128 5.31 -11.57 0.09
N LYS A 129 5.39 -11.13 -1.17
CA LYS A 129 6.10 -9.92 -1.58
C LYS A 129 5.28 -9.18 -2.64
N GLY A 130 4.47 -8.23 -2.19
CA GLY A 130 3.64 -7.39 -3.06
C GLY A 130 4.48 -6.40 -3.85
N LEU A 131 4.20 -6.23 -5.13
CA LEU A 131 4.97 -5.31 -5.99
C LEU A 131 4.19 -4.01 -6.22
N LEU A 132 4.79 -2.87 -5.84
CA LEU A 132 4.35 -1.54 -6.21
C LEU A 132 5.35 -0.98 -7.23
N ASP A 133 5.00 -1.03 -8.52
CA ASP A 133 5.84 -0.61 -9.63
C ASP A 133 5.40 0.77 -10.15
N GLY A 134 6.24 1.78 -9.93
CA GLY A 134 6.01 3.16 -10.38
C GLY A 134 6.14 3.39 -11.89
N ASN A 135 6.64 2.40 -12.64
CA ASN A 135 6.84 2.47 -14.09
C ASN A 135 7.61 3.74 -14.54
N GLY A 136 8.65 4.07 -13.77
CA GLY A 136 9.31 5.36 -13.78
C GLY A 136 10.19 5.69 -15.00
N HIS A 137 10.43 4.75 -15.92
CA HIS A 137 11.45 4.95 -16.98
C HIS A 137 11.20 6.18 -17.87
N LYS A 138 9.94 6.49 -18.21
CA LYS A 138 9.59 7.69 -18.99
C LYS A 138 9.86 9.02 -18.25
N TRP A 139 10.22 8.96 -16.97
CA TRP A 139 10.51 10.10 -16.10
C TRP A 139 12.00 10.32 -15.83
N TYR A 140 12.83 9.36 -16.23
CA TYR A 140 14.27 9.36 -15.98
C TYR A 140 15.04 9.88 -17.19
N GLY A 141 16.28 10.33 -16.97
CA GLY A 141 17.18 10.79 -18.02
C GLY A 141 17.29 12.31 -18.10
N LEU A 142 18.34 12.79 -18.76
CA LEU A 142 18.67 14.22 -18.82
C LEU A 142 17.59 15.03 -19.55
N ALA A 143 17.05 14.51 -20.66
CA ALA A 143 16.01 15.18 -21.43
C ALA A 143 14.70 15.30 -20.62
N GLN A 144 14.33 14.23 -19.91
CA GLN A 144 13.17 14.17 -19.05
C GLN A 144 13.35 15.09 -17.85
N TYR A 145 14.55 15.16 -17.26
CA TYR A 145 14.86 16.12 -16.21
C TYR A 145 14.76 17.57 -16.70
N ALA A 146 15.23 17.88 -17.90
CA ALA A 146 15.08 19.22 -18.49
C ALA A 146 13.61 19.60 -18.72
N TYR A 147 12.75 18.63 -19.02
CA TYR A 147 11.32 18.85 -19.28
C TYR A 147 10.47 18.89 -18.00
N PHE A 148 10.62 17.91 -17.09
CA PHE A 148 9.81 17.79 -15.88
C PHE A 148 10.43 18.47 -14.65
N GLY A 149 11.75 18.60 -14.60
CA GLY A 149 12.49 19.06 -13.43
C GLY A 149 12.13 18.27 -12.17
N GLU A 150 11.79 19.01 -11.11
CA GLU A 150 11.33 18.45 -9.83
C GLU A 150 9.81 18.15 -9.80
N ASN A 151 9.07 18.43 -10.89
CA ASN A 151 7.64 18.11 -11.00
C ASN A 151 7.44 16.66 -11.49
N ARG A 152 7.98 15.71 -10.74
CA ARG A 152 7.83 14.26 -10.97
C ARG A 152 7.11 13.61 -9.78
N PRO A 153 6.22 12.64 -10.01
CA PRO A 153 5.40 12.09 -8.95
C PRO A 153 6.20 11.16 -8.05
N LYS A 154 5.96 11.27 -6.74
CA LYS A 154 6.48 10.31 -5.77
C LYS A 154 5.67 9.01 -5.87
N LEU A 155 6.28 7.86 -5.59
CA LEU A 155 5.56 6.59 -5.64
C LEU A 155 4.62 6.46 -4.43
N PHE A 156 5.13 6.61 -3.21
CA PHE A 156 4.37 6.41 -1.98
C PHE A 156 4.58 7.59 -1.03
N GLU A 157 3.54 8.35 -0.75
CA GLU A 157 3.56 9.47 0.19
C GLU A 157 2.58 9.28 1.34
N ILE A 158 3.04 9.49 2.58
CA ILE A 158 2.20 9.50 3.78
C ILE A 158 2.46 10.77 4.58
N TYR A 159 1.39 11.43 5.01
CA TYR A 159 1.46 12.68 5.75
C TYR A 159 0.61 12.66 7.03
N ASN A 160 1.08 13.32 8.08
CA ASN A 160 0.30 13.63 9.29
C ASN A 160 -0.44 12.43 9.87
N SER A 161 0.28 11.34 10.13
CA SER A 161 -0.30 10.04 10.50
C SER A 161 0.42 9.45 11.73
N SER A 162 -0.15 8.41 12.34
CA SER A 162 0.48 7.69 13.44
C SER A 162 0.34 6.17 13.30
N ASP A 163 1.30 5.46 13.88
CA ASP A 163 1.28 3.99 13.99
C ASP A 163 1.13 3.32 12.62
N ILE A 164 2.08 3.63 11.73
CA ILE A 164 2.10 3.10 10.36
C ILE A 164 3.10 1.95 10.27
N LEU A 165 2.64 0.81 9.73
CA LEU A 165 3.48 -0.32 9.38
C LEU A 165 3.50 -0.49 7.86
N VAL A 166 4.70 -0.56 7.28
CA VAL A 166 4.92 -0.93 5.88
C VAL A 166 5.83 -2.15 5.87
N GLU A 167 5.34 -3.28 5.39
CA GLU A 167 6.12 -4.52 5.37
C GLU A 167 5.85 -5.43 4.18
N ASN A 168 6.78 -6.32 3.86
CA ASN A 168 6.61 -7.35 2.83
C ASN A 168 6.27 -6.80 1.43
N LEU A 169 6.78 -5.61 1.10
CA LEU A 169 6.59 -4.98 -0.21
C LEU A 169 7.88 -4.91 -1.02
N ILE A 170 7.73 -4.75 -2.33
CA ILE A 170 8.77 -4.36 -3.27
C ILE A 170 8.32 -3.03 -3.86
N LEU A 171 9.12 -1.97 -3.67
CA LEU A 171 8.88 -0.66 -4.27
C LEU A 171 9.83 -0.51 -5.46
N LYS A 172 9.30 -0.63 -6.69
CA LYS A 172 10.09 -0.66 -7.92
C LYS A 172 9.86 0.59 -8.77
N ASN A 173 10.91 1.08 -9.43
CA ASN A 173 10.87 2.06 -10.52
C ASN A 173 10.01 3.29 -10.21
N SER A 174 10.21 3.90 -9.04
CA SER A 174 9.54 5.15 -8.66
C SER A 174 9.90 6.30 -9.62
N PRO A 175 8.93 7.07 -10.17
CA PRO A 175 9.23 8.21 -11.05
C PRO A 175 10.10 9.30 -10.39
N TYR A 176 10.02 9.41 -9.06
CA TYR A 176 10.82 10.30 -8.22
C TYR A 176 11.13 9.65 -6.86
N TRP A 177 10.90 10.33 -5.74
CA TRP A 177 11.09 9.75 -4.40
C TRP A 177 10.20 8.52 -4.21
N THR A 178 10.81 7.39 -3.83
CA THR A 178 10.12 6.10 -3.69
C THR A 178 9.15 6.08 -2.52
N PHE A 179 9.60 6.52 -1.35
CA PHE A 179 8.79 6.52 -0.13
C PHE A 179 9.06 7.82 0.63
N TRP A 180 8.03 8.62 0.84
CA TRP A 180 8.11 9.87 1.58
C TRP A 180 7.07 9.93 2.68
N ALA A 181 7.52 9.73 3.91
CA ALA A 181 6.70 9.83 5.10
C ALA A 181 7.15 11.04 5.91
N HIS A 182 6.22 11.95 6.22
CA HIS A 182 6.54 13.17 6.95
C HIS A 182 5.42 13.57 7.92
N ASN A 183 5.83 14.13 9.06
CA ASN A 183 4.94 14.37 10.21
C ASN A 183 4.25 13.07 10.67
N ILE A 184 5.06 12.06 11.02
CA ILE A 184 4.57 10.74 11.44
C ILE A 184 5.00 10.45 12.89
N SER A 185 4.08 9.99 13.71
CA SER A 185 4.35 9.47 15.06
C SER A 185 4.23 7.95 15.06
N GLY A 186 5.37 7.24 15.04
CA GLY A 186 5.37 5.78 14.93
C GLY A 186 5.29 5.34 13.47
N LEU A 187 6.44 5.01 12.90
CA LEU A 187 6.59 4.44 11.56
C LEU A 187 7.55 3.27 11.65
N GLU A 188 7.10 2.10 11.23
CA GLU A 188 7.94 0.93 11.04
C GLU A 188 7.93 0.53 9.56
N VAL A 189 9.14 0.40 9.00
CA VAL A 189 9.34 -0.15 7.66
C VAL A 189 10.27 -1.35 7.81
N ARG A 190 9.77 -2.55 7.48
CA ARG A 190 10.55 -3.80 7.60
C ARG A 190 10.27 -4.73 6.45
N TYR A 191 11.19 -5.66 6.17
CA TYR A 191 11.03 -6.66 5.11
C TYR A 191 10.58 -6.08 3.76
N THR A 192 11.01 -4.87 3.43
CA THR A 192 10.62 -4.15 2.21
C THR A 192 11.86 -3.89 1.36
N ASP A 193 11.75 -4.18 0.07
CA ASP A 193 12.84 -3.98 -0.90
C ASP A 193 12.57 -2.73 -1.75
N ILE A 194 13.62 -2.01 -2.12
CA ILE A 194 13.53 -0.83 -2.99
C ILE A 194 14.45 -1.04 -4.19
N PHE A 195 13.88 -0.91 -5.39
CA PHE A 195 14.63 -1.00 -6.65
C PHE A 195 14.31 0.20 -7.53
N ALA A 196 15.34 0.90 -8.00
CA ALA A 196 15.20 1.92 -9.03
C ALA A 196 16.46 1.87 -9.90
N ALA A 197 16.29 1.45 -11.15
CA ALA A 197 17.37 1.39 -12.12
C ALA A 197 16.95 2.15 -13.38
N VAL A 198 17.91 2.87 -13.98
CA VAL A 198 17.70 3.53 -15.27
C VAL A 198 17.62 2.49 -16.40
N ASP A 199 18.36 1.38 -16.26
CA ASP A 199 18.43 0.27 -17.21
C ASP A 199 18.13 -1.06 -16.50
N ASP A 200 17.15 -1.84 -16.98
CA ASP A 200 16.88 -3.23 -16.55
C ASP A 200 17.89 -4.19 -17.24
N LYS A 201 19.19 -4.03 -16.97
CA LYS A 201 20.23 -5.00 -17.38
C LYS A 201 20.67 -5.89 -16.23
#